data_AF-A0AAD5DME9-F1
#
_entry.id   AF-A0AAD5DME9-F1
#
_cell.length_a   1.000
_cell.length_b   1.000
_cell.length_c   1.000
_cell.angle_alpha   90.00
_cell.angle_beta   90.00
_cell.angle_gamma   90.00
#
_symmetry.space_group_name_H-M   'P 1'
#
loop_
_entity.id
_entity.type
_entity.pdbx_description
1 polymer ?
#
loop_
_entity_poly.entity_id
_entity_poly.type
_entity_poly.pdbx_seq_one_letter_code
_entity_poly.pdbx_strand_id
1 'polypeptide(L)'
;MSRSFRARPLDVSRQLELIVDIDLLDSAEGLPARPVVHNHAQLDADNEKPKMIEAAAKGVKEIPIPGIVRVRTYGTDYLPVRRERNTYIRPKGGVGYDDPIFVEYDLDSEDEAWLAAYNGSEPERLSAEKFEMMLWRLEVTNAAATDRVLTLSGAAPAERISAAACATTDHMPREEALQMLEETCSARDTIRADVYEYWRGRRARLGRPLMRRLMAPTPVNDQNPYNVFRPRERIHRPQTRRRRENNQDSLEKLRMIRENVLKALDIFECLVKRERKKRDLVYVETDMQQLQIKQRHEARPTQEQVEADYAAAARAKNPKRPIGFDKLPDAAPATTNMLLDFKAKKNKKR
;
A
#
# COMPACT_ATOMS: atom_id res chain seq x y z
N MET A 1 7.54 65.12 -10.74
CA MET A 1 8.91 65.25 -10.17
C MET A 1 9.85 64.36 -10.98
N SER A 2 10.82 64.98 -11.64
CA SER A 2 11.75 64.33 -12.57
C SER A 2 12.67 63.33 -11.85
N ARG A 3 12.59 62.04 -12.16
CA ARG A 3 13.63 61.07 -11.78
C ARG A 3 14.79 61.27 -12.74
N SER A 4 15.89 61.86 -12.27
CA SER A 4 17.09 62.05 -13.10
C SER A 4 17.63 60.68 -13.54
N PHE A 5 17.48 60.35 -14.81
CA PHE A 5 18.11 59.18 -15.40
C PHE A 5 19.58 59.50 -15.67
N ARG A 6 20.46 59.17 -14.73
CA ARG A 6 21.90 59.18 -15.00
C ARG A 6 22.23 57.92 -15.77
N ALA A 7 22.39 58.04 -17.09
CA ALA A 7 22.90 56.96 -17.91
C ALA A 7 24.25 56.52 -17.34
N ARG A 8 24.30 55.31 -16.77
CA ARG A 8 25.58 54.71 -16.38
C ARG A 8 26.31 54.36 -17.68
N PRO A 9 27.62 54.68 -17.81
CA PRO A 9 28.37 54.32 -18.99
C PRO A 9 28.27 52.80 -19.20
N LEU A 10 27.93 52.39 -20.43
CA LEU A 10 27.90 51.00 -20.84
C LEU A 10 29.33 50.46 -20.79
N ASP A 11 29.59 49.63 -19.77
CA ASP A 11 30.85 48.93 -19.67
C ASP A 11 30.81 47.72 -20.60
N VAL A 12 31.43 47.87 -21.78
CA VAL A 12 31.53 46.82 -22.81
C VAL A 12 32.29 45.59 -22.30
N SER A 13 33.07 45.74 -21.22
CA SER A 13 33.79 44.64 -20.57
C SER A 13 32.98 43.93 -19.49
N ARG A 14 31.77 44.41 -19.17
CA ARG A 14 30.89 43.75 -18.20
C ARG A 14 30.49 42.38 -18.72
N GLN A 15 30.81 41.35 -17.94
CA GLN A 15 30.45 39.97 -18.24
C GLN A 15 28.92 39.82 -18.25
N LEU A 16 28.40 39.13 -19.26
CA LEU A 16 26.96 38.91 -19.42
C LEU A 16 26.41 38.08 -18.25
N GLU A 17 25.25 38.46 -17.73
CA GLU A 17 24.54 37.70 -16.72
C GLU A 17 23.97 36.43 -17.36
N LEU A 18 24.27 35.28 -16.77
CA LEU A 18 23.70 34.00 -17.18
C LEU A 18 22.30 33.88 -16.61
N ILE A 19 21.31 33.97 -17.49
CA ILE A 19 19.89 33.84 -17.13
C ILE A 19 19.56 32.36 -17.11
N VAL A 20 19.43 31.80 -15.91
CA VAL A 20 19.01 30.39 -15.72
C VAL A 20 17.48 30.26 -15.75
N ASP A 21 16.77 31.30 -15.30
CA ASP A 21 15.31 31.38 -15.30
C ASP A 21 14.87 32.81 -15.66
N ILE A 22 13.88 32.93 -16.54
CA ILE A 22 13.36 34.21 -17.03
C ILE A 22 12.60 34.93 -15.91
N ASP A 23 11.98 34.18 -15.00
CA ASP A 23 11.21 34.72 -13.87
C ASP A 23 12.11 35.39 -12.81
N LEU A 24 13.43 35.12 -12.84
CA LEU A 24 14.41 35.72 -11.94
C LEU A 24 14.90 37.10 -12.40
N LEU A 25 14.58 37.52 -13.64
CA LEU A 25 15.03 38.79 -14.21
C LEU A 25 14.43 40.02 -13.52
N ASP A 26 13.21 39.90 -12.99
CA ASP A 26 12.48 40.99 -12.33
C ASP A 26 12.57 40.94 -10.79
N SER A 27 13.25 39.92 -10.24
CA SER A 27 13.45 39.82 -8.79
C SER A 27 14.51 40.82 -8.32
N ALA A 28 14.17 41.65 -7.32
CA ALA A 28 15.10 42.61 -6.72
C ALA A 28 16.17 41.94 -5.81
N GLU A 29 16.13 40.61 -5.66
CA GLU A 29 17.16 39.84 -4.98
C GLU A 29 18.46 39.88 -5.77
N GLY A 30 19.39 40.74 -5.35
CA GLY A 30 20.69 40.93 -5.98
C GLY A 30 21.01 42.39 -6.31
N LEU A 31 20.04 43.31 -6.21
CA LEU A 31 20.35 44.74 -6.28
C LEU A 31 21.06 45.16 -4.98
N PRO A 32 22.26 45.77 -5.04
CA PRO A 32 22.98 46.19 -3.85
C PRO A 32 22.24 47.36 -3.19
N ALA A 33 21.32 47.04 -2.28
CA ALA A 33 20.72 48.00 -1.36
C ALA A 33 21.81 48.43 -0.38
N ARG A 34 22.24 49.70 -0.44
CA ARG A 34 23.14 50.26 0.58
C ARG A 34 22.43 50.19 1.94
N PRO A 35 22.98 49.50 2.95
CA PRO A 35 22.36 49.47 4.27
C PRO A 35 22.56 50.81 4.99
N VAL A 36 21.47 51.39 5.48
CA VAL A 36 21.50 52.43 6.51
C VAL A 36 21.79 51.72 7.83
N VAL A 37 22.92 52.06 8.46
CA VAL A 37 23.46 51.37 9.63
C VAL A 37 22.73 51.83 10.90
N HIS A 38 21.95 50.95 11.52
CA HIS A 38 21.58 51.04 12.94
C HIS A 38 22.18 49.85 13.70
N ASN A 39 23.10 50.18 14.60
CA ASN A 39 24.18 49.34 15.10
C ASN A 39 23.77 48.31 16.19
N HIS A 40 22.52 47.84 16.20
CA HIS A 40 22.07 46.89 17.25
C HIS A 40 21.13 45.77 16.79
N ALA A 41 20.69 45.76 15.52
CA ALA A 41 19.85 44.70 14.95
C ALA A 41 20.65 43.53 14.32
N GLN A 42 21.98 43.62 14.30
CA GLN A 42 22.85 42.65 13.63
C GLN A 42 23.03 41.33 14.38
N LEU A 43 22.83 41.29 15.70
CA LEU A 43 23.10 40.09 16.49
C LEU A 43 21.95 39.07 16.48
N ASP A 44 20.70 39.50 16.29
CA ASP A 44 19.55 38.59 16.24
C ASP A 44 19.27 38.07 14.82
N ALA A 45 19.59 38.85 13.77
CA ALA A 45 19.37 38.44 12.38
C ALA A 45 20.34 37.34 11.88
N ASP A 46 21.52 37.22 12.50
CA ASP A 46 22.54 36.22 12.15
C ASP A 46 22.18 34.79 12.60
N ASN A 47 21.20 34.64 13.50
CA ASN A 47 20.78 33.35 14.05
C ASN A 47 19.53 32.75 13.38
N GLU A 48 18.69 33.57 12.73
CA GLU A 48 17.43 33.10 12.12
C GLU A 48 17.51 32.84 10.62
N LYS A 49 18.57 33.30 9.95
CA LYS A 49 18.78 33.00 8.52
C LYS A 49 19.74 31.82 8.38
N PRO A 50 19.36 30.73 7.68
CA PRO A 50 20.36 29.74 7.31
C PRO A 50 21.48 30.47 6.57
N LYS A 51 22.73 30.25 6.98
CA LYS A 51 23.92 30.74 6.27
C LYS A 51 23.94 30.13 4.88
N MET A 52 23.15 30.68 3.96
CA MET A 52 23.44 30.57 2.54
C MET A 52 24.84 31.12 2.37
N ILE A 53 25.70 30.33 1.73
CA ILE A 53 27.11 30.66 1.56
C ILE A 53 27.19 31.87 0.61
N GLU A 54 27.04 33.08 1.16
CA GLU A 54 27.22 34.34 0.46
C GLU A 54 28.72 34.67 0.39
N ALA A 55 29.49 33.79 -0.24
CA ALA A 55 30.81 34.07 -0.80
C ALA A 55 31.36 32.77 -1.39
N ALA A 56 31.26 32.61 -2.71
CA ALA A 56 32.08 31.65 -3.41
C ALA A 56 33.55 32.05 -3.20
N ALA A 57 34.25 31.31 -2.33
CA ALA A 57 35.70 31.40 -2.22
C ALA A 57 36.31 31.18 -3.61
N LYS A 58 37.20 32.09 -4.03
CA LYS A 58 37.96 31.99 -5.29
C LYS A 58 38.55 30.57 -5.41
N GLY A 59 38.03 29.78 -6.35
CA GLY A 59 38.51 28.43 -6.67
C GLY A 59 37.54 27.28 -6.42
N VAL A 60 36.35 27.50 -5.87
CA VAL A 60 35.35 26.44 -5.69
C VAL A 60 34.51 26.30 -6.96
N LYS A 61 34.59 25.14 -7.62
CA LYS A 61 33.68 24.78 -8.72
C LYS A 61 32.24 24.87 -8.22
N GLU A 62 31.42 25.67 -8.89
CA GLU A 62 30.00 25.83 -8.56
C GLU A 62 29.30 24.46 -8.59
N ILE A 63 28.60 24.12 -7.50
CA ILE A 63 27.90 22.84 -7.38
C ILE A 63 26.59 22.98 -8.16
N PRO A 64 26.35 22.18 -9.22
CA PRO A 64 25.12 22.28 -9.99
C PRO A 64 23.92 21.92 -9.10
N ILE A 65 22.95 22.85 -9.03
CA ILE A 65 21.68 22.64 -8.33
C ILE A 65 20.66 22.12 -9.35
N PRO A 66 20.01 20.96 -9.12
CA PRO A 66 18.96 20.47 -10.00
C PRO A 66 17.79 21.47 -10.10
N GLY A 67 17.25 21.65 -11.30
CA GLY A 67 16.07 22.49 -11.51
C GLY A 67 14.82 21.93 -10.82
N ILE A 68 13.88 22.82 -10.50
CA ILE A 68 12.60 22.45 -9.88
C ILE A 68 11.60 22.06 -10.97
N VAL A 69 11.10 20.82 -10.95
CA VAL A 69 10.07 20.35 -11.87
C VAL A 69 8.70 20.36 -11.18
N ARG A 70 7.76 21.14 -11.72
CA ARG A 70 6.37 21.16 -11.24
C ARG A 70 5.55 20.08 -11.93
N VAL A 71 4.99 19.16 -11.15
CA VAL A 71 4.11 18.08 -11.65
C VAL A 71 2.66 18.56 -11.62
N ARG A 72 2.03 18.66 -12.79
CA ARG A 72 0.66 19.21 -12.92
C ARG A 72 -0.41 18.34 -12.25
N THR A 73 -0.23 17.01 -12.26
CA THR A 73 -1.20 16.04 -11.74
C THR A 73 -1.13 15.83 -10.24
N TYR A 74 -0.15 16.43 -9.55
CA TYR A 74 0.11 16.19 -8.13
C TYR A 74 -1.13 16.33 -7.23
N GLY A 75 -1.97 17.34 -7.47
CA GLY A 75 -3.18 17.58 -6.67
C GLY A 75 -4.27 16.51 -6.85
N THR A 76 -4.25 15.77 -7.96
CA THR A 76 -5.15 14.66 -8.24
C THR A 76 -4.56 13.34 -7.75
N ASP A 77 -3.26 13.12 -8.00
CA ASP A 77 -2.57 11.87 -7.68
C ASP A 77 -2.35 11.69 -6.17
N TYR A 78 -2.12 12.79 -5.43
CA TYR A 78 -1.79 12.77 -4.01
C TYR A 78 -2.80 13.58 -3.18
N LEU A 79 -3.88 12.92 -2.78
CA LEU A 79 -4.89 13.52 -1.91
C LEU A 79 -4.37 13.68 -0.46
N PRO A 80 -4.59 14.83 0.20
CA PRO A 80 -4.14 15.09 1.57
C PRO A 80 -5.05 14.45 2.62
N VAL A 81 -5.21 13.11 2.59
CA VAL A 81 -6.10 12.36 3.48
C VAL A 81 -5.49 12.12 4.88
N ARG A 82 -4.19 12.39 5.04
CA ARG A 82 -3.46 12.14 6.28
C ARG A 82 -3.96 13.02 7.42
N ARG A 83 -4.48 12.39 8.47
CA ARG A 83 -4.83 13.06 9.74
C ARG A 83 -3.66 13.03 10.71
N GLU A 84 -3.30 14.19 11.25
CA GLU A 84 -2.31 14.30 12.30
C GLU A 84 -2.78 13.57 13.57
N ARG A 85 -1.84 12.94 14.26
CA ARG A 85 -2.10 12.25 15.53
C ARG A 85 -1.40 13.00 16.64
N ASN A 86 -2.00 12.96 17.82
CA ASN A 86 -1.41 13.50 19.06
C ASN A 86 -0.22 12.67 19.60
N THR A 87 0.24 11.65 18.85
CA THR A 87 1.32 10.75 19.23
C THR A 87 2.24 10.49 18.04
N TYR A 88 3.52 10.25 18.31
CA TYR A 88 4.49 9.89 17.27
C TYR A 88 4.12 8.57 16.59
N ILE A 89 4.41 8.49 15.29
CA ILE A 89 4.21 7.29 14.49
C ILE A 89 5.11 6.19 15.05
N ARG A 90 4.51 5.05 15.40
CA ARG A 90 5.24 3.83 15.75
C ARG A 90 5.16 2.90 14.54
N PRO A 91 6.14 2.92 13.62
CA PRO A 91 6.11 2.02 12.47
C PRO A 91 6.16 0.57 12.96
N LYS A 92 5.34 -0.31 12.39
CA LYS A 92 5.55 -1.75 12.53
C LYS A 92 6.84 -2.07 11.80
N GLY A 93 7.85 -2.57 12.50
CA GLY A 93 9.12 -2.94 11.86
C GLY A 93 8.93 -4.11 10.89
N GLY A 94 9.35 -3.95 9.64
CA GLY A 94 9.63 -5.04 8.68
C GLY A 94 8.44 -5.80 8.09
N VAL A 95 7.23 -5.66 8.62
CA VAL A 95 6.00 -6.11 7.98
C VAL A 95 5.26 -4.86 7.52
N GLY A 96 5.20 -4.67 6.20
CA GLY A 96 4.35 -3.66 5.58
C GLY A 96 2.90 -3.80 6.05
N TYR A 97 2.09 -2.81 5.74
CA TYR A 97 0.65 -2.94 5.88
C TYR A 97 0.19 -4.11 4.99
N ASP A 98 -0.15 -5.24 5.60
CA ASP A 98 -0.72 -6.39 4.91
C ASP A 98 -2.22 -6.11 4.74
N ASP A 99 -2.56 -5.41 3.66
CA ASP A 99 -3.95 -5.30 3.25
C ASP A 99 -4.34 -6.65 2.62
N PRO A 100 -5.37 -7.36 3.11
CA PRO A 100 -5.85 -8.57 2.46
C PRO A 100 -6.31 -8.35 1.01
N ILE A 101 -6.50 -7.09 0.59
CA ILE A 101 -6.84 -6.69 -0.78
C ILE A 101 -5.60 -6.18 -1.55
N PHE A 102 -4.42 -6.17 -0.95
CA PHE A 102 -3.20 -5.68 -1.60
C PHE A 102 -2.89 -6.51 -2.85
N VAL A 103 -2.96 -5.86 -4.00
CA VAL A 103 -2.47 -6.38 -5.29
C VAL A 103 -1.11 -5.74 -5.54
N GLU A 104 -0.09 -6.56 -5.76
CA GLU A 104 1.28 -6.07 -6.01
C GLU A 104 1.49 -5.61 -7.46
N TYR A 105 0.59 -5.99 -8.37
CA TYR A 105 0.71 -5.74 -9.79
C TYR A 105 -0.08 -4.49 -10.20
N ASP A 106 0.61 -3.53 -10.82
CA ASP A 106 0.01 -2.36 -11.46
C ASP A 106 0.05 -2.55 -12.98
N LEU A 107 -1.02 -2.18 -13.68
CA LEU A 107 -1.07 -2.26 -15.15
C LEU A 107 -0.04 -1.30 -15.78
N ASP A 108 0.66 -1.77 -16.82
CA ASP A 108 1.48 -0.89 -17.64
C ASP A 108 0.72 -0.37 -18.88
N SER A 109 1.39 0.44 -19.71
CA SER A 109 0.76 1.02 -20.90
C SER A 109 0.28 -0.02 -21.92
N GLU A 110 0.88 -1.22 -21.96
CA GLU A 110 0.41 -2.29 -22.85
C GLU A 110 -0.84 -2.97 -22.28
N ASP A 111 -0.86 -3.20 -20.96
CA ASP A 111 -2.02 -3.72 -20.25
C ASP A 111 -3.23 -2.78 -20.38
N GLU A 112 -3.03 -1.49 -20.17
CA GLU A 112 -4.07 -0.46 -20.30
C GLU A 112 -4.64 -0.42 -21.73
N ALA A 113 -3.77 -0.50 -22.74
CA ALA A 113 -4.19 -0.54 -24.14
C ALA A 113 -4.99 -1.80 -24.47
N TRP A 114 -4.56 -2.96 -23.96
CA TRP A 114 -5.29 -4.21 -24.13
C TRP A 114 -6.65 -4.16 -23.44
N LEU A 115 -6.69 -3.66 -22.19
CA LEU A 115 -7.92 -3.54 -21.41
C LEU A 115 -8.93 -2.60 -22.08
N ALA A 116 -8.46 -1.45 -22.59
CA ALA A 116 -9.29 -0.51 -23.33
C ALA A 116 -9.87 -1.14 -24.60
N ALA A 117 -9.06 -1.90 -25.35
CA ALA A 117 -9.53 -2.62 -26.54
C ALA A 117 -10.51 -3.75 -26.19
N TYR A 118 -10.29 -4.46 -25.09
CA TYR A 118 -11.12 -5.57 -24.63
C TYR A 118 -12.51 -5.12 -24.15
N ASN A 119 -12.55 -4.01 -23.42
CA ASN A 119 -13.78 -3.39 -22.95
C ASN A 119 -14.53 -2.70 -24.10
N GLY A 120 -13.81 -2.16 -25.09
CA GLY A 120 -14.40 -1.52 -26.26
C GLY A 120 -15.33 -0.38 -25.85
N SER A 121 -16.62 -0.50 -26.18
CA SER A 121 -17.64 0.48 -25.78
C SER A 121 -18.28 0.21 -24.42
N GLU A 122 -18.00 -0.93 -23.79
CA GLU A 122 -18.54 -1.32 -22.48
C GLU A 122 -17.49 -1.09 -21.38
N PRO A 123 -17.52 0.06 -20.68
CA PRO A 123 -16.45 0.44 -19.76
C PRO A 123 -16.28 -0.47 -18.53
N GLU A 124 -17.23 -1.38 -18.25
CA GLU A 124 -17.20 -2.23 -17.04
C GLU A 124 -17.15 -3.75 -17.34
N ARG A 125 -16.85 -4.17 -18.57
CA ARG A 125 -16.74 -5.61 -18.87
C ARG A 125 -15.65 -6.28 -18.02
N LEU A 126 -14.49 -5.65 -17.88
CA LEU A 126 -13.41 -6.01 -16.96
C LEU A 126 -12.85 -4.72 -16.34
N SER A 127 -12.89 -4.60 -15.01
CA SER A 127 -12.29 -3.45 -14.31
C SER A 127 -10.77 -3.62 -14.21
N ALA A 128 -10.05 -2.49 -14.12
CA ALA A 128 -8.59 -2.48 -14.00
C ALA A 128 -8.12 -3.27 -12.77
N GLU A 129 -8.79 -3.08 -11.62
CA GLU A 129 -8.41 -3.73 -10.36
C GLU A 129 -8.59 -5.25 -10.42
N LYS A 130 -9.64 -5.72 -11.12
CA LYS A 130 -9.83 -7.15 -11.36
C LYS A 130 -8.76 -7.70 -12.28
N PHE A 131 -8.39 -6.96 -13.32
CA PHE A 131 -7.36 -7.39 -14.25
C PHE A 131 -5.98 -7.48 -13.57
N GLU A 132 -5.62 -6.47 -12.77
CA GLU A 132 -4.42 -6.47 -11.91
C GLU A 132 -4.38 -7.68 -10.98
N MET A 133 -5.49 -7.94 -10.27
CA MET A 133 -5.59 -9.10 -9.37
C MET A 133 -5.38 -10.42 -10.12
N MET A 134 -5.99 -10.58 -11.31
CA MET A 134 -5.83 -11.80 -12.11
C MET A 134 -4.39 -11.99 -12.58
N LEU A 135 -3.74 -10.95 -13.12
CA LEU A 135 -2.35 -11.01 -13.58
C LEU A 135 -1.39 -11.30 -12.41
N TRP A 136 -1.58 -10.63 -11.28
CA TRP A 136 -0.81 -10.86 -10.07
C TRP A 136 -0.90 -12.32 -9.62
N ARG A 137 -2.12 -12.87 -9.58
CA ARG A 137 -2.37 -14.23 -9.12
C ARG A 137 -1.80 -15.27 -10.05
N LEU A 138 -1.92 -15.08 -11.37
CA LEU A 138 -1.29 -15.92 -12.38
C LEU A 138 0.23 -15.96 -12.19
N GLU A 139 0.87 -14.80 -12.04
CA GLU A 139 2.31 -14.69 -11.83
C GLU A 139 2.79 -15.39 -10.55
N VAL A 140 2.16 -15.12 -9.40
CA VAL A 140 2.54 -15.72 -8.12
C VAL A 140 2.35 -17.24 -8.16
N THR A 141 1.23 -17.69 -8.71
CA THR A 141 0.90 -19.12 -8.74
C THR A 141 1.82 -19.86 -9.71
N ASN A 142 2.18 -19.27 -10.86
CA ASN A 142 3.08 -19.89 -11.83
C ASN A 142 4.50 -20.03 -11.26
N ALA A 143 4.97 -19.01 -10.54
CA ALA A 143 6.25 -19.06 -9.84
C ALA A 143 6.24 -20.14 -8.74
N ALA A 144 5.14 -20.26 -7.98
CA ALA A 144 5.00 -21.29 -6.96
C ALA A 144 4.93 -22.71 -7.55
N ALA A 145 4.21 -22.89 -8.66
CA ALA A 145 4.13 -24.16 -9.38
C ALA A 145 5.52 -24.58 -9.91
N THR A 146 6.26 -23.64 -10.51
CA THR A 146 7.62 -23.89 -11.01
C THR A 146 8.59 -24.21 -9.88
N ASP A 147 8.59 -23.45 -8.78
CA ASP A 147 9.44 -23.74 -7.62
C ASP A 147 9.12 -25.12 -7.02
N ARG A 148 7.84 -25.49 -6.94
CA ARG A 148 7.40 -26.82 -6.47
C ARG A 148 7.93 -27.93 -7.36
N VAL A 149 7.76 -27.83 -8.68
CA VAL A 149 8.23 -28.87 -9.63
C VAL A 149 9.75 -29.01 -9.56
N LEU A 150 10.49 -27.91 -9.62
CA LEU A 150 11.95 -27.95 -9.57
C LEU A 150 12.47 -28.48 -8.23
N THR A 151 11.80 -28.16 -7.12
CA THR A 151 12.13 -28.72 -5.80
C THR A 151 11.92 -30.23 -5.78
N LEU A 152 10.83 -30.74 -6.36
CA LEU A 152 10.56 -32.18 -6.46
C LEU A 152 11.55 -32.89 -7.38
N SER A 153 12.03 -32.23 -8.43
CA SER A 153 13.09 -32.73 -9.31
C SER A 153 14.50 -32.69 -8.69
N GLY A 154 14.65 -32.20 -7.47
CA GLY A 154 15.94 -32.12 -6.77
C GLY A 154 16.84 -30.97 -7.25
N ALA A 155 16.28 -29.98 -7.95
CA ALA A 155 17.04 -28.83 -8.43
C ALA A 155 17.62 -28.00 -7.28
N ALA A 156 18.85 -27.53 -7.45
CA ALA A 156 19.50 -26.70 -6.45
C ALA A 156 18.80 -25.33 -6.30
N PRO A 157 18.90 -24.64 -5.14
CA PRO A 157 18.30 -23.31 -4.97
C PRO A 157 18.70 -22.29 -6.05
N ALA A 158 19.92 -22.38 -6.58
CA ALA A 158 20.40 -21.51 -7.66
C ALA A 158 19.72 -21.80 -9.01
N GLU A 159 19.34 -23.05 -9.28
CA GLU A 159 18.65 -23.45 -10.51
C GLU A 159 17.19 -23.00 -10.47
N ARG A 160 16.55 -23.07 -9.30
CA ARG A 160 15.16 -22.63 -9.06
C ARG A 160 14.94 -21.13 -9.27
N ILE A 161 16.00 -20.33 -9.14
CA ILE A 161 15.97 -18.88 -9.35
C ILE A 161 16.67 -18.46 -10.66
N SER A 162 17.01 -19.42 -11.52
CA SER A 162 17.65 -19.14 -12.80
C SER A 162 16.70 -18.38 -13.74
N ALA A 163 17.26 -17.66 -14.72
CA ALA A 163 16.45 -16.94 -15.71
C ALA A 163 15.47 -17.85 -16.46
N ALA A 164 15.91 -19.07 -16.81
CA ALA A 164 15.06 -20.06 -17.47
C ALA A 164 13.91 -20.55 -16.56
N ALA A 165 14.21 -20.86 -15.30
CA ALA A 165 13.19 -21.25 -14.31
C ALA A 165 12.19 -20.13 -14.04
N CYS A 166 12.63 -18.87 -13.96
CA CYS A 166 11.73 -17.74 -13.81
C CYS A 166 10.89 -17.50 -15.07
N ALA A 167 11.41 -17.78 -16.27
CA ALA A 167 10.75 -17.47 -17.55
C ALA A 167 9.64 -18.47 -17.92
N THR A 168 9.79 -19.75 -17.60
CA THR A 168 8.82 -20.80 -18.00
C THR A 168 7.42 -20.58 -17.41
N THR A 169 6.43 -21.01 -18.19
CA THR A 169 5.01 -21.09 -17.81
C THR A 169 4.47 -22.52 -17.91
N ASP A 170 5.33 -23.51 -18.14
CA ASP A 170 4.92 -24.86 -18.54
C ASP A 170 4.47 -25.71 -17.33
N HIS A 171 4.91 -25.34 -16.14
CA HIS A 171 4.60 -26.07 -14.90
C HIS A 171 3.22 -25.77 -14.33
N MET A 172 2.50 -24.79 -14.87
CA MET A 172 1.12 -24.49 -14.49
C MET A 172 0.16 -24.90 -15.63
N PRO A 173 -0.60 -25.99 -15.45
CA PRO A 173 -1.66 -26.36 -16.39
C PRO A 173 -2.72 -25.27 -16.50
N ARG A 174 -3.32 -25.13 -17.69
CA ARG A 174 -4.39 -24.16 -17.96
C ARG A 174 -5.60 -24.34 -17.04
N GLU A 175 -5.99 -25.59 -16.76
CA GLU A 175 -7.12 -25.89 -15.88
C GLU A 175 -6.89 -25.41 -14.45
N GLU A 176 -5.69 -25.64 -13.90
CA GLU A 176 -5.30 -25.17 -12.58
C GLU A 176 -5.30 -23.64 -12.50
N ALA A 177 -4.80 -22.97 -13.55
CA ALA A 177 -4.81 -21.51 -13.63
C ALA A 177 -6.24 -20.94 -13.60
N LEU A 178 -7.15 -21.51 -14.41
CA LEU A 178 -8.54 -21.04 -14.48
C LEU A 178 -9.33 -21.33 -13.21
N GLN A 179 -9.07 -22.47 -12.57
CA GLN A 179 -9.67 -22.81 -11.28
C GLN A 179 -9.20 -21.84 -10.18
N MET A 180 -7.90 -21.54 -10.11
CA MET A 180 -7.37 -20.56 -9.17
C MET A 180 -8.00 -19.17 -9.39
N LEU A 181 -8.19 -18.76 -10.65
CA LEU A 181 -8.87 -17.51 -10.99
C LEU A 181 -10.35 -17.52 -10.58
N GLU A 182 -11.03 -18.66 -10.60
CA GLU A 182 -12.41 -18.81 -10.09
C GLU A 182 -12.50 -18.50 -8.60
N GLU A 183 -11.60 -19.09 -7.83
CA GLU A 183 -11.59 -18.99 -6.37
C GLU A 183 -11.20 -17.59 -5.91
N THR A 184 -10.39 -16.89 -6.71
CA THR A 184 -9.85 -15.60 -6.33
C THR A 184 -10.66 -14.42 -6.84
N CYS A 185 -11.24 -14.51 -8.05
CA CYS A 185 -11.89 -13.40 -8.72
C CYS A 185 -13.28 -13.79 -9.24
N SER A 186 -14.31 -13.05 -8.83
CA SER A 186 -15.65 -13.16 -9.41
C SER A 186 -15.68 -12.50 -10.80
N ALA A 187 -15.45 -13.32 -11.83
CA ALA A 187 -15.52 -12.96 -13.25
C ALA A 187 -16.03 -14.13 -14.10
N ARG A 188 -16.63 -13.80 -15.25
CA ARG A 188 -17.14 -14.80 -16.21
C ARG A 188 -15.99 -15.66 -16.75
N ASP A 189 -16.28 -16.92 -17.08
CA ASP A 189 -15.30 -17.90 -17.56
C ASP A 189 -14.58 -17.43 -18.84
N THR A 190 -15.31 -16.75 -19.72
CA THR A 190 -14.75 -16.16 -20.94
C THR A 190 -13.67 -15.12 -20.63
N ILE A 191 -13.92 -14.24 -19.64
CA ILE A 191 -12.95 -13.22 -19.22
C ILE A 191 -11.71 -13.88 -18.62
N ARG A 192 -11.90 -14.90 -17.76
CA ARG A 192 -10.78 -15.63 -17.15
C ARG A 192 -9.91 -16.32 -18.22
N ALA A 193 -10.55 -16.91 -19.22
CA ALA A 193 -9.86 -17.52 -20.35
C ALA A 193 -9.08 -16.49 -21.20
N ASP A 194 -9.71 -15.37 -21.54
CA ASP A 194 -9.10 -14.32 -22.36
C ASP A 194 -7.88 -13.70 -21.65
N VAL A 195 -8.00 -13.42 -20.34
CA VAL A 195 -6.90 -12.89 -19.51
C VAL A 195 -5.74 -13.89 -19.41
N TYR A 196 -6.04 -15.19 -19.27
CA TYR A 196 -5.01 -16.22 -19.28
C TYR A 196 -4.24 -16.27 -20.60
N GLU A 197 -4.93 -16.22 -21.74
CA GLU A 197 -4.27 -16.23 -23.05
C GLU A 197 -3.44 -14.95 -23.29
N TYR A 198 -3.95 -13.79 -22.85
CA TYR A 198 -3.18 -12.53 -22.85
C TYR A 198 -1.89 -12.67 -22.03
N TRP A 199 -2.00 -13.10 -20.77
CA TRP A 199 -0.87 -13.26 -19.86
C TRP A 199 0.16 -14.25 -20.43
N ARG A 200 -0.29 -15.41 -20.93
CA ARG A 200 0.56 -16.44 -21.52
C ARG A 200 1.29 -15.92 -22.77
N GLY A 201 0.59 -15.23 -23.66
CA GLY A 201 1.18 -14.62 -24.85
C GLY A 201 2.23 -13.56 -24.51
N ARG A 202 1.94 -12.72 -23.50
CA ARG A 202 2.87 -11.71 -23.02
C ARG A 202 4.11 -12.33 -22.38
N ARG A 203 3.94 -13.37 -21.57
CA ARG A 203 5.05 -14.15 -20.98
C ARG A 203 5.94 -14.80 -22.03
N ALA A 204 5.33 -15.39 -23.06
CA ALA A 204 6.07 -16.00 -24.16
C ALA A 204 6.90 -14.96 -24.95
N ARG A 205 6.36 -13.76 -25.18
CA ARG A 205 7.05 -12.69 -25.90
C ARG A 205 8.17 -12.03 -25.07
N LEU A 206 7.94 -11.81 -23.78
CA LEU A 206 8.92 -11.16 -22.89
C LEU A 206 10.04 -12.10 -22.42
N GLY A 207 9.77 -13.40 -22.31
CA GLY A 207 10.74 -14.39 -21.81
C GLY A 207 11.16 -14.15 -20.35
N ARG A 208 10.33 -13.46 -19.56
CA ARG A 208 10.56 -13.16 -18.15
C ARG A 208 9.23 -12.91 -17.41
N PRO A 209 9.23 -13.01 -16.07
CA PRO A 209 8.11 -12.55 -15.26
C PRO A 209 7.75 -11.09 -15.44
N LEU A 210 6.46 -10.80 -15.26
CA LEU A 210 5.95 -9.43 -15.28
C LEU A 210 6.34 -8.71 -13.98
N MET A 211 6.42 -9.44 -12.86
CA MET A 211 6.79 -8.86 -11.56
C MET A 211 8.29 -8.93 -11.26
N ARG A 212 8.86 -7.79 -10.87
CA ARG A 212 10.30 -7.63 -10.59
C ARG A 212 10.83 -8.58 -9.52
N ARG A 213 10.03 -8.88 -8.48
CA ARG A 213 10.41 -9.77 -7.38
C ARG A 213 10.53 -11.24 -7.83
N LEU A 214 9.81 -11.63 -8.87
CA LEU A 214 9.85 -12.99 -9.43
C LEU A 214 10.93 -13.16 -10.51
N MET A 215 11.47 -12.05 -11.03
CA MET A 215 12.58 -12.10 -11.98
C MET A 215 13.84 -12.66 -11.32
N ALA A 216 14.59 -13.44 -12.10
CA ALA A 216 15.87 -13.97 -11.67
C ALA A 216 16.81 -12.85 -11.17
N PRO A 217 17.54 -13.09 -10.07
CA PRO A 217 18.49 -12.10 -9.56
C PRO A 217 19.64 -11.90 -10.54
N THR A 218 20.20 -10.69 -10.52
CA THR A 218 21.37 -10.36 -11.33
C THR A 218 22.56 -11.25 -10.93
N PRO A 219 23.24 -11.90 -11.89
CA PRO A 219 24.46 -12.66 -11.63
C PRO A 219 25.55 -11.80 -10.97
N VAL A 220 26.38 -12.39 -10.10
CA VAL A 220 27.44 -11.64 -9.39
C VAL A 220 28.46 -11.03 -10.35
N ASN A 221 28.74 -11.71 -11.46
CA ASN A 221 29.82 -11.37 -12.41
C ASN A 221 29.37 -10.51 -13.60
N ASP A 222 28.09 -10.16 -13.69
CA ASP A 222 27.61 -9.33 -14.80
C ASP A 222 28.24 -7.92 -14.71
N GLN A 223 28.65 -7.34 -15.83
CA GLN A 223 29.36 -6.05 -15.88
C GLN A 223 28.43 -4.88 -16.23
N ASN A 224 27.16 -5.16 -16.52
CA ASN A 224 26.19 -4.16 -16.90
C ASN A 224 25.92 -3.18 -15.74
N PRO A 225 26.17 -1.85 -15.93
CA PRO A 225 25.96 -0.85 -14.89
C PRO A 225 24.48 -0.66 -14.50
N TYR A 226 23.53 -1.06 -15.37
CA TYR A 226 22.10 -0.98 -15.08
C TYR A 226 21.60 -2.09 -14.15
N ASN A 227 22.38 -3.14 -13.94
CA ASN A 227 21.98 -4.27 -13.11
C ASN A 227 22.57 -4.18 -11.70
N VAL A 228 21.67 -4.01 -10.72
CA VAL A 228 21.99 -3.78 -9.30
C VAL A 228 21.54 -4.94 -8.40
N PHE A 229 21.78 -4.83 -7.08
CA PHE A 229 21.36 -5.79 -6.03
C PHE A 229 21.78 -7.25 -6.24
N ARG A 230 22.96 -7.48 -6.79
CA ARG A 230 23.53 -8.82 -7.02
C ARG A 230 23.65 -9.58 -5.69
N PRO A 231 23.06 -10.78 -5.56
CA PRO A 231 23.21 -11.60 -4.37
C PRO A 231 24.68 -12.02 -4.24
N ARG A 232 25.42 -11.39 -3.33
CA ARG A 232 26.78 -11.82 -3.00
C ARG A 232 26.69 -12.82 -1.87
N GLU A 233 27.16 -14.04 -2.10
CA GLU A 233 27.39 -14.96 -0.99
C GLU A 233 28.35 -14.29 0.00
N ARG A 234 27.97 -14.24 1.28
CA ARG A 234 28.83 -13.75 2.34
C ARG A 234 29.87 -14.83 2.67
N ILE A 235 30.78 -15.11 1.74
CA ILE A 235 31.84 -16.11 1.93
C ILE A 235 32.82 -15.69 3.04
N HIS A 236 32.82 -14.42 3.47
CA HIS A 236 33.82 -13.94 4.43
C HIS A 236 33.33 -12.92 5.47
N ARG A 237 32.10 -13.05 5.97
CA ARG A 237 31.79 -12.47 7.30
C ARG A 237 31.88 -13.59 8.33
N PRO A 238 32.97 -13.64 9.13
CA PRO A 238 32.96 -14.45 10.34
C PRO A 238 31.69 -14.10 11.12
N GLN A 239 30.91 -15.11 11.45
CA GLN A 239 29.77 -14.95 12.36
C GLN A 239 30.35 -14.46 13.70
N THR A 240 30.33 -13.16 13.94
CA THR A 240 30.93 -12.55 15.15
C THR A 240 30.13 -12.85 16.42
N ARG A 241 28.93 -13.41 16.27
CA ARG A 241 28.15 -13.96 17.38
C ARG A 241 28.49 -15.44 17.56
N ARG A 242 28.92 -15.80 18.78
CA ARG A 242 28.94 -17.20 19.25
C ARG A 242 27.63 -17.88 18.85
N ARG A 243 27.72 -19.10 18.33
CA ARG A 243 26.58 -19.95 18.02
C ARG A 243 25.68 -19.98 19.26
N ARG A 244 24.45 -19.47 19.18
CA ARG A 244 23.47 -19.66 20.24
C ARG A 244 23.19 -21.15 20.30
N GLU A 245 23.58 -21.80 21.38
CA GLU A 245 23.29 -23.21 21.56
C GLU A 245 21.78 -23.38 21.76
N ASN A 246 21.23 -24.44 21.16
CA ASN A 246 19.83 -24.80 21.31
C ASN A 246 19.64 -25.48 22.67
N ASN A 247 19.68 -24.69 23.74
CA ASN A 247 19.67 -25.16 25.12
C ASN A 247 18.27 -25.09 25.72
N GLN A 248 18.04 -25.88 26.78
CA GLN A 248 16.76 -25.97 27.49
C GLN A 248 16.24 -24.59 27.93
N ASP A 249 17.09 -23.72 28.47
CA ASP A 249 16.72 -22.35 28.86
C ASP A 249 16.16 -21.52 27.68
N SER A 250 16.70 -21.72 26.47
CA SER A 250 16.22 -21.02 25.27
C SER A 250 14.85 -21.52 24.84
N LEU A 251 14.59 -22.82 24.99
CA LEU A 251 13.29 -23.43 24.75
C LEU A 251 12.24 -22.93 25.76
N GLU A 252 12.60 -22.84 27.03
CA GLU A 252 11.71 -22.32 28.08
C GLU A 252 11.35 -20.85 27.86
N LYS A 253 12.34 -20.02 27.50
CA LYS A 253 12.11 -18.62 27.10
C LYS A 253 11.19 -18.52 25.88
N LEU A 254 11.36 -19.38 24.88
CA LEU A 254 10.47 -19.43 23.71
C LEU A 254 9.04 -19.84 24.09
N ARG A 255 8.87 -20.81 24.99
CA ARG A 255 7.55 -21.21 25.51
C ARG A 255 6.87 -20.05 26.24
N MET A 256 7.61 -19.32 27.07
CA MET A 256 7.09 -18.15 27.78
C MET A 256 6.70 -17.01 26.80
N ILE A 257 7.53 -16.73 25.80
CA ILE A 257 7.20 -15.74 24.74
C ILE A 257 5.93 -16.17 24.01
N ARG A 258 5.82 -17.45 23.63
CA ARG A 258 4.61 -17.98 22.97
C ARG A 258 3.37 -17.77 23.83
N GLU A 259 3.44 -18.07 25.13
CA GLU A 259 2.31 -17.86 26.04
C GLU A 259 1.93 -16.38 26.16
N ASN A 260 2.92 -15.49 26.30
CA ASN A 260 2.67 -14.05 26.38
C ASN A 260 2.06 -13.50 25.09
N VAL A 261 2.51 -13.96 23.92
CA VAL A 261 1.93 -13.59 22.63
C VAL A 261 0.49 -14.11 22.50
N LEU A 262 0.21 -15.34 22.94
CA LEU A 262 -1.16 -15.88 22.95
C LEU A 262 -2.09 -15.08 23.87
N LYS A 263 -1.63 -14.68 25.07
CA LYS A 263 -2.39 -13.79 25.95
C LYS A 263 -2.64 -12.42 25.31
N ALA A 264 -1.64 -11.84 24.64
CA ALA A 264 -1.81 -10.59 23.92
C ALA A 264 -2.84 -10.72 22.77
N LEU A 265 -2.80 -11.83 22.02
CA LEU A 265 -3.79 -12.12 20.98
C LEU A 265 -5.21 -12.21 21.53
N ASP A 266 -5.41 -12.84 22.69
CA ASP A 266 -6.72 -12.91 23.35
C ASP A 266 -7.26 -11.52 23.72
N ILE A 267 -6.39 -10.63 24.21
CA ILE A 267 -6.75 -9.23 24.49
C ILE A 267 -7.13 -8.49 23.20
N PHE A 268 -6.35 -8.65 22.13
CA PHE A 268 -6.67 -8.05 20.83
C PHE A 268 -7.98 -8.57 20.24
N GLU A 269 -8.29 -9.85 20.40
CA GLU A 269 -9.55 -10.43 19.95
C GLU A 269 -10.75 -9.82 20.70
N CYS A 270 -10.64 -9.69 22.02
CA CYS A 270 -11.65 -9.02 22.84
C CYS A 270 -11.82 -7.55 22.44
N LEU A 271 -10.72 -6.85 22.12
CA LEU A 271 -10.75 -5.47 21.64
C LEU A 271 -11.46 -5.36 20.29
N VAL A 272 -11.12 -6.21 19.31
CA VAL A 272 -11.79 -6.25 18.00
C VAL A 272 -13.29 -6.52 18.16
N LYS A 273 -13.67 -7.49 19.00
CA LYS A 273 -15.09 -7.77 19.30
C LYS A 273 -15.79 -6.57 19.92
N ARG A 274 -15.14 -5.86 20.84
CA ARG A 274 -15.68 -4.65 21.47
C ARG A 274 -15.91 -3.54 20.44
N GLU A 275 -14.92 -3.24 19.59
CA GLU A 275 -15.04 -2.17 18.60
C GLU A 275 -16.06 -2.52 17.50
N ARG A 276 -16.17 -3.79 17.08
CA ARG A 276 -17.26 -4.24 16.19
C ARG A 276 -18.63 -4.00 16.81
N LYS A 277 -18.85 -4.43 18.06
CA LYS A 277 -20.13 -4.19 18.76
C LYS A 277 -20.46 -2.70 18.88
N LYS A 278 -19.48 -1.84 19.17
CA LYS A 278 -19.70 -0.39 19.23
C LYS A 278 -20.14 0.17 17.87
N ARG A 279 -19.48 -0.24 16.78
CA ARG A 279 -19.89 0.14 15.42
C ARG A 279 -21.31 -0.34 15.12
N ASP A 280 -21.63 -1.59 15.44
CA ASP A 280 -22.95 -2.16 15.18
C ASP A 280 -24.03 -1.45 16.00
N LEU A 281 -23.75 -1.03 17.25
CA LEU A 281 -24.64 -0.18 18.05
C LEU A 281 -24.93 1.17 17.38
N VAL A 282 -23.90 1.83 16.83
CA VAL A 282 -24.07 3.10 16.11
C VAL A 282 -24.92 2.92 14.84
N TYR A 283 -24.74 1.82 14.11
CA TYR A 283 -25.60 1.52 12.96
C TYR A 283 -27.05 1.29 13.37
N VAL A 284 -27.31 0.51 14.42
CA VAL A 284 -28.67 0.29 14.93
C VAL A 284 -29.30 1.62 15.39
N GLU A 285 -28.55 2.48 16.06
CA GLU A 285 -29.03 3.80 16.47
C GLU A 285 -29.37 4.69 15.26
N THR A 286 -28.51 4.69 14.24
CA THR A 286 -28.73 5.44 13.00
C THR A 286 -29.97 4.93 12.26
N ASP A 287 -30.12 3.62 12.12
CA ASP A 287 -31.27 2.99 11.48
C ASP A 287 -32.57 3.28 12.24
N MET A 288 -32.54 3.20 13.58
CA MET A 288 -33.67 3.56 14.43
C MET A 288 -34.10 5.01 14.21
N GLN A 289 -33.16 5.96 14.18
CA GLN A 289 -33.46 7.36 13.91
C GLN A 289 -34.04 7.56 12.50
N GLN A 290 -33.48 6.90 11.48
CA GLN A 290 -34.01 6.95 10.12
C GLN A 290 -35.45 6.40 10.04
N LEU A 291 -35.73 5.30 10.72
CA LEU A 291 -37.08 4.73 10.81
C LEU A 291 -38.04 5.68 11.52
N GLN A 292 -37.65 6.27 12.64
CA GLN A 292 -38.48 7.27 13.35
C GLN A 292 -38.81 8.47 12.48
N ILE A 293 -37.87 8.95 11.66
CA ILE A 293 -38.11 10.04 10.71
C ILE A 293 -39.12 9.60 9.63
N LYS A 294 -38.93 8.42 9.03
CA LYS A 294 -39.86 7.87 8.04
C LYS A 294 -41.27 7.69 8.61
N GLN A 295 -41.38 7.13 9.82
CA GLN A 295 -42.66 6.92 10.49
C GLN A 295 -43.30 8.22 10.96
N ARG A 296 -42.54 9.29 11.25
CA ARG A 296 -43.12 10.63 11.48
C ARG A 296 -43.86 11.19 10.26
N HIS A 297 -43.63 10.65 9.05
CA HIS A 297 -44.42 10.94 7.86
C HIS A 297 -45.63 10.00 7.68
N GLU A 298 -45.79 8.99 8.53
CA GLU A 298 -46.97 8.12 8.60
C GLU A 298 -48.01 8.71 9.58
N ALA A 299 -49.28 8.32 9.45
CA ALA A 299 -50.33 8.86 10.29
C ALA A 299 -50.10 8.47 11.77
N ARG A 300 -49.93 9.47 12.65
CA ARG A 300 -49.73 9.32 14.11
C ARG A 300 -50.60 8.25 14.81
N PRO A 301 -51.89 8.03 14.46
CA PRO A 301 -52.72 7.03 15.14
C PRO A 301 -52.21 5.59 14.97
N THR A 302 -51.62 5.28 13.82
CA THR A 302 -51.07 3.95 13.51
C THR A 302 -49.76 3.72 14.28
N GLN A 303 -48.95 4.77 14.48
CA GLN A 303 -47.74 4.70 15.29
C GLN A 303 -48.04 4.43 16.77
N GLU A 304 -49.02 5.14 17.35
CA GLU A 304 -49.38 4.97 18.77
C GLU A 304 -49.90 3.56 19.08
N GLN A 305 -50.64 2.93 18.14
CA GLN A 305 -51.05 1.53 18.26
C GLN A 305 -49.86 0.57 18.23
N VAL A 306 -48.92 0.75 17.29
CA VAL A 306 -47.73 -0.11 17.17
C VAL A 306 -46.81 0.03 18.38
N GLU A 307 -46.62 1.24 18.91
CA GLU A 307 -45.83 1.49 20.11
C GLU A 307 -46.48 0.87 21.37
N ALA A 308 -47.81 0.96 21.49
CA ALA A 308 -48.56 0.33 22.58
C ALA A 308 -48.45 -1.21 22.54
N ASP A 309 -48.57 -1.81 21.35
CA ASP A 309 -48.44 -3.25 21.14
C ASP A 309 -47.02 -3.73 21.45
N TYR A 310 -45.99 -2.97 21.04
CA TYR A 310 -44.60 -3.30 21.33
C TYR A 310 -44.27 -3.18 22.84
N ALA A 311 -44.76 -2.14 23.51
CA ALA A 311 -44.59 -1.95 24.95
C ALA A 311 -45.30 -3.06 25.76
N ALA A 312 -46.46 -3.52 25.30
CA ALA A 312 -47.17 -4.66 25.89
C ALA A 312 -46.39 -5.97 25.69
N ALA A 313 -45.84 -6.21 24.50
CA ALA A 313 -45.04 -7.39 24.18
C ALA A 313 -43.71 -7.45 24.98
N ALA A 314 -43.04 -6.31 25.18
CA ALA A 314 -41.80 -6.23 25.96
C ALA A 314 -41.99 -6.50 27.46
N ARG A 315 -43.20 -6.26 28.00
CA ARG A 315 -43.56 -6.52 29.40
C ARG A 315 -44.04 -7.96 29.66
N ALA A 316 -44.21 -8.77 28.61
CA ALA A 316 -44.64 -10.16 28.74
C ALA A 316 -43.52 -11.05 29.28
N LYS A 317 -43.87 -12.04 30.12
CA LYS A 317 -42.91 -12.97 30.77
C LYS A 317 -42.10 -13.84 29.79
N ASN A 318 -42.50 -13.90 28.52
CA ASN A 318 -41.74 -14.48 27.42
C ASN A 318 -41.72 -13.47 26.26
N PRO A 319 -40.63 -12.71 26.07
CA PRO A 319 -40.54 -11.75 24.98
C PRO A 319 -40.46 -12.51 23.64
N LYS A 320 -41.58 -12.61 22.93
CA LYS A 320 -41.55 -13.01 21.52
C LYS A 320 -41.05 -11.81 20.72
N ARG A 321 -40.08 -12.06 19.83
CA ARG A 321 -39.59 -11.02 18.90
C ARG A 321 -40.76 -10.56 18.02
N PRO A 322 -40.75 -9.29 17.56
CA PRO A 322 -41.83 -8.78 16.71
C PRO A 322 -42.01 -9.63 15.46
N ILE A 323 -43.26 -9.71 14.99
CA ILE A 323 -43.65 -10.42 13.78
C ILE A 323 -42.80 -9.91 12.61
N GLY A 324 -42.01 -10.81 12.00
CA GLY A 324 -41.05 -10.49 10.92
C GLY A 324 -39.57 -10.66 11.27
N PHE A 325 -39.22 -10.86 12.55
CA PHE A 325 -37.84 -11.10 13.03
C PHE A 325 -37.65 -12.46 13.72
N ASP A 326 -38.48 -13.45 13.39
CA ASP A 326 -38.44 -14.79 13.97
C ASP A 326 -37.18 -15.58 13.58
N LYS A 327 -36.54 -15.22 12.45
CA LYS A 327 -35.25 -15.79 12.06
C LYS A 327 -34.13 -15.02 12.75
N LEU A 328 -33.37 -15.73 13.59
CA LEU A 328 -32.04 -15.27 13.99
C LEU A 328 -31.25 -14.94 12.71
N PRO A 329 -30.54 -13.80 12.64
CA PRO A 329 -29.62 -13.56 11.53
C PRO A 329 -28.66 -14.74 11.42
N ASP A 330 -28.34 -15.14 10.19
CA ASP A 330 -27.39 -16.23 9.95
C ASP A 330 -26.14 -16.00 10.80
N ALA A 331 -25.70 -17.06 11.48
CA ALA A 331 -24.51 -16.99 12.32
C ALA A 331 -23.38 -16.36 11.51
N ALA A 332 -22.69 -15.38 12.12
CA ALA A 332 -21.57 -14.71 11.48
C ALA A 332 -20.67 -15.77 10.82
N PRO A 333 -20.28 -15.57 9.55
CA PRO A 333 -19.53 -16.58 8.81
C PRO A 333 -18.34 -17.06 9.64
N ALA A 334 -18.13 -18.38 9.64
CA ALA A 334 -17.03 -18.99 10.36
C ALA A 334 -15.74 -18.22 10.00
N THR A 335 -15.07 -17.73 11.04
CA THR A 335 -13.84 -16.97 10.86
C THR A 335 -12.84 -17.86 10.14
N THR A 336 -12.29 -17.42 9.00
CA THR A 336 -11.18 -18.08 8.27
C THR A 336 -9.86 -18.10 9.04
N ASN A 337 -9.88 -17.71 10.31
CA ASN A 337 -8.73 -17.62 11.18
C ASN A 337 -8.45 -19.01 11.79
N MET A 338 -7.51 -19.75 11.20
CA MET A 338 -7.14 -21.12 11.61
C MET A 338 -6.80 -21.28 13.11
N LEU A 339 -6.44 -20.19 13.79
CA LEU A 339 -6.14 -20.18 15.23
C LEU A 339 -7.39 -20.34 16.11
N LEU A 340 -8.57 -19.93 15.65
CA LEU A 340 -9.83 -20.04 16.40
C LEU A 340 -10.40 -21.47 16.37
N ASP A 341 -10.21 -22.20 15.26
CA ASP A 341 -10.56 -23.62 15.14
C ASP A 341 -9.79 -24.50 16.14
N PHE A 342 -8.56 -24.12 16.46
CA PHE A 342 -7.74 -24.84 17.44
C PHE A 342 -8.28 -24.70 18.86
N LYS A 343 -8.85 -23.54 19.23
CA LYS A 343 -9.49 -23.30 20.53
C LYS A 343 -10.85 -24.00 20.62
N ALA A 344 -11.66 -23.94 19.56
CA ALA A 344 -12.97 -24.59 19.52
C ALA A 344 -12.87 -26.13 19.64
N LYS A 345 -11.86 -26.75 19.01
CA LYS A 345 -11.57 -28.19 19.13
C LYS A 345 -11.14 -28.61 20.55
N LYS A 346 -10.51 -27.72 21.31
CA LYS A 346 -10.08 -28.00 22.69
C LYS A 346 -11.22 -27.93 23.69
N ASN A 347 -12.19 -27.02 23.47
CA ASN A 347 -13.36 -26.86 24.34
C ASN A 347 -14.44 -27.92 24.11
N LYS A 348 -14.45 -28.61 22.96
CA LYS A 348 -15.35 -29.77 22.71
C LYS A 348 -14.91 -31.08 23.37
N LYS A 349 -13.71 -31.13 23.94
CA LYS A 349 -13.16 -32.30 24.66
C LYS A 349 -13.26 -32.17 26.19
N ARG A 350 -14.18 -31.34 26.69
CA ARG A 350 -14.44 -31.20 28.12
C ARG A 350 -15.88 -31.52 28.45
#